data_AF-A0A3D0N2J6-F1
#
_entry.id   AF-A0A3D0N2J6-F1
#
_cell.length_a   1.000
_cell.length_b   1.000
_cell.length_c   1.000
_cell.angle_alpha   90.00
_cell.angle_beta   90.00
_cell.angle_gamma   90.00
#
_symmetry.space_group_name_H-M   'P 1'
#
loop_
_entity.id
_entity.type
_entity.pdbx_description
1 polymer ?
#
loop_
_entity_poly.entity_id
_entity_poly.type
_entity_poly.pdbx_seq_one_letter_code
_entity_poly.pdbx_strand_id
1 'polypeptide(L)'
;ISCLNVARPALPRLLGVTDALIERGGFSFAGTEGDAGGNPWTLLREDADGGALPAVTDAASLTWQLHSAVGETYDAGGDRSLLRFVGALQGSIFQSEILIHADALREVYPEIAGPSYFLIDAPEDREEQVAEALRAALGEMGVQVRSTREVLSRYITVQNTYLTMFLALGGLGLLLGTIGLVAVILRSAFERRGEFALMLATGFTRENLTWLVLVENAGLLIAGMVAGTLTALIAVAPHLASEQANVNWSSLAVVLAAVVVVGLAACAAGARATVRGNLIEALRTE
;
A
#
# COMPACT_ATOMS: atom_id res chain seq x y z
N ILE A 1 -0.03 21.62 27.90
CA ILE A 1 -0.31 21.46 26.45
C ILE A 1 0.85 20.64 25.90
N SER A 2 0.68 19.34 25.76
CA SER A 2 1.73 18.44 25.27
C SER A 2 1.85 18.61 23.76
N CYS A 3 2.99 19.09 23.27
CA CYS A 3 3.28 19.32 21.84
C CYS A 3 3.47 18.03 21.04
N LEU A 4 3.01 16.88 21.55
CA LEU A 4 3.47 15.58 21.07
C LEU A 4 2.54 14.88 20.08
N ASN A 5 1.37 15.45 19.73
CA ASN A 5 0.57 14.89 18.65
C ASN A 5 -0.47 15.88 18.08
N VAL A 6 -0.09 16.68 17.07
CA VAL A 6 -1.00 17.61 16.38
C VAL A 6 -2.11 16.86 15.62
N ALA A 7 -1.90 15.58 15.29
CA ALA A 7 -2.85 14.77 14.54
C ALA A 7 -3.84 13.99 15.42
N ARG A 8 -3.63 13.93 16.74
CA ARG A 8 -4.56 13.24 17.66
C ARG A 8 -5.78 14.13 17.89
N PRO A 9 -7.00 13.68 17.55
CA PRO A 9 -8.20 14.47 17.82
C PRO A 9 -8.39 14.62 19.33
N ALA A 10 -8.59 15.86 19.78
CA ALA A 10 -8.85 16.16 21.19
C ALA A 10 -10.20 15.61 21.66
N LEU A 11 -11.15 15.45 20.74
CA LEU A 11 -12.46 14.82 20.93
C LEU A 11 -12.72 13.95 19.68
N PRO A 12 -12.43 12.63 19.72
CA PRO A 12 -12.73 11.74 18.61
C PRO A 12 -14.24 11.58 18.47
N ARG A 13 -14.69 11.32 17.24
CA ARG A 13 -16.10 11.10 16.98
C ARG A 13 -16.49 9.67 17.35
N LEU A 14 -17.56 9.56 18.12
CA LEU A 14 -18.12 8.28 18.59
C LEU A 14 -19.38 7.95 17.80
N LEU A 15 -19.49 6.70 17.36
CA LEU A 15 -20.65 6.15 16.67
C LEU A 15 -21.22 4.97 17.45
N GLY A 16 -22.55 4.95 17.57
CA GLY A 16 -23.28 3.90 18.28
C GLY A 16 -23.63 2.75 17.35
N VAL A 17 -23.12 1.56 17.67
CA VAL A 17 -23.44 0.31 16.97
C VAL A 17 -24.70 -0.29 17.58
N THR A 18 -25.73 -0.47 16.77
CA THR A 18 -27.01 -1.04 17.22
C THR A 18 -26.96 -2.57 17.27
N ASP A 19 -27.82 -3.19 18.08
CA ASP A 19 -27.97 -4.64 18.13
C ASP A 19 -28.24 -5.26 16.76
N ALA A 20 -29.05 -4.59 15.93
CA ALA A 20 -29.34 -5.03 14.57
C ALA A 20 -28.06 -5.11 13.70
N LEU A 21 -27.11 -4.18 13.88
CA LEU A 21 -25.83 -4.22 13.18
C LEU A 21 -24.91 -5.31 13.74
N ILE A 22 -24.89 -5.49 15.07
CA ILE A 22 -24.13 -6.56 15.72
C ILE A 22 -24.60 -7.93 15.22
N GLU A 23 -25.91 -8.18 15.19
CA GLU A 23 -26.50 -9.44 14.77
C GLU A 23 -26.35 -9.70 13.27
N ARG A 24 -26.50 -8.67 12.43
CA ARG A 24 -26.20 -8.75 11.00
C ARG A 24 -24.73 -9.12 10.76
N GLY A 25 -23.84 -8.58 11.58
CA GLY A 25 -22.41 -8.68 11.42
C GLY A 25 -21.92 -8.07 10.10
N GLY A 26 -21.01 -8.79 9.45
CA GLY A 26 -20.24 -8.30 8.31
C GLY A 26 -19.03 -7.47 8.74
N PHE A 27 -18.35 -6.88 7.77
CA PHE A 27 -17.02 -6.28 7.91
C PHE A 27 -15.94 -7.28 8.35
N SER A 28 -14.74 -7.13 7.81
CA SER A 28 -13.59 -7.93 8.21
C SER A 28 -12.88 -7.28 9.40
N PHE A 29 -12.42 -8.06 10.35
CA PHE A 29 -11.60 -7.59 11.47
C PHE A 29 -10.14 -7.99 11.22
N ALA A 30 -9.23 -7.03 11.43
CA ALA A 30 -7.79 -7.26 11.39
C ALA A 30 -7.27 -7.89 12.69
N GLY A 31 -8.03 -7.79 13.78
CA GLY A 31 -7.71 -8.40 15.07
C GLY A 31 -8.80 -8.11 16.10
N THR A 32 -8.94 -9.01 17.08
CA THR A 32 -9.89 -8.92 18.19
C THR A 32 -9.20 -9.23 19.51
N GLU A 33 -9.74 -8.67 20.59
CA GLU A 33 -9.35 -9.04 21.95
C GLU A 33 -10.00 -10.39 22.28
N GLY A 34 -9.19 -11.45 22.30
CA GLY A 34 -9.68 -12.81 22.56
C GLY A 34 -10.44 -13.45 21.39
N ASP A 35 -11.04 -14.61 21.67
CA ASP A 35 -11.86 -15.37 20.73
C ASP A 35 -13.31 -14.88 20.78
N ALA A 36 -13.76 -14.22 19.72
CA ALA A 36 -15.10 -13.66 19.63
C ALA A 36 -16.20 -14.69 19.28
N GLY A 37 -15.90 -16.00 19.31
CA GLY A 37 -16.92 -17.05 19.12
C GLY A 37 -17.65 -16.96 17.77
N GLY A 38 -16.99 -16.41 16.75
CA GLY A 38 -17.48 -16.28 15.38
C GLY A 38 -17.89 -14.88 14.96
N ASN A 39 -18.55 -14.08 15.80
CA ASN A 39 -18.99 -12.72 15.46
C ASN A 39 -18.27 -11.66 16.32
N PRO A 40 -17.19 -11.04 15.81
CA PRO A 40 -16.42 -10.01 16.52
C PRO A 40 -17.22 -8.85 17.11
N TRP A 41 -18.37 -8.50 16.52
CA TRP A 41 -19.18 -7.40 17.01
C TRP A 41 -19.78 -7.64 18.39
N THR A 42 -19.90 -8.89 18.85
CA THR A 42 -20.46 -9.20 20.17
C THR A 42 -19.57 -8.71 21.31
N LEU A 43 -18.28 -8.47 21.06
CA LEU A 43 -17.35 -7.91 22.05
C LEU A 43 -17.77 -6.50 22.50
N LEU A 44 -18.55 -5.77 21.70
CA LEU A 44 -19.11 -4.48 22.10
C LEU A 44 -20.19 -4.58 23.18
N ARG A 45 -20.77 -5.77 23.41
CA ARG A 45 -21.78 -6.02 24.46
C ARG A 45 -21.17 -6.41 25.80
N GLU A 46 -19.85 -6.61 25.87
CA GLU A 46 -19.20 -6.93 27.14
C GLU A 46 -19.33 -5.78 28.13
N ASP A 47 -19.35 -6.12 29.42
CA ASP A 47 -19.40 -5.11 30.47
C ASP A 47 -18.12 -4.26 30.46
N ALA A 48 -18.27 -3.03 30.96
CA ALA A 48 -17.17 -2.10 31.10
C ALA A 48 -16.17 -2.60 32.18
N ASP A 49 -15.14 -3.35 31.77
CA ASP A 49 -14.06 -3.74 32.68
C ASP A 49 -13.29 -2.50 33.17
N GLY A 50 -13.17 -2.36 34.49
CA GLY A 50 -12.55 -1.20 35.13
C GLY A 50 -13.23 0.15 34.82
N GLY A 51 -14.46 0.16 34.30
CA GLY A 51 -15.14 1.36 33.82
C GLY A 51 -14.72 1.83 32.41
N ALA A 52 -13.94 1.01 31.69
CA ALA A 52 -13.60 1.26 30.29
C ALA A 52 -14.62 0.61 29.35
N LEU A 53 -15.24 1.41 28.48
CA LEU A 53 -16.24 0.94 27.53
C LEU A 53 -15.58 0.20 26.36
N PRO A 54 -16.10 -0.98 25.96
CA PRO A 54 -15.65 -1.66 24.75
C PRO A 54 -15.80 -0.77 23.51
N ALA A 55 -14.75 -0.71 22.71
CA ALA A 55 -14.70 0.09 21.49
C ALA A 55 -14.04 -0.67 20.34
N VAL A 56 -14.52 -0.40 19.13
CA VAL A 56 -13.96 -0.90 17.88
C VAL A 56 -13.63 0.30 16.98
N THR A 57 -12.54 0.24 16.22
CA THR A 57 -12.21 1.27 15.22
C THR A 57 -11.47 0.65 14.04
N ASP A 58 -11.23 1.41 12.98
CA ASP A 58 -10.42 0.94 11.86
C ASP A 58 -8.95 0.73 12.27
N ALA A 59 -8.33 -0.37 11.83
CA ALA A 59 -6.97 -0.76 12.20
C ALA A 59 -5.93 0.32 11.85
N ALA A 60 -6.11 1.05 10.74
CA ALA A 60 -5.21 2.13 10.37
C ALA A 60 -5.40 3.35 11.29
N SER A 61 -6.64 3.64 11.68
CA SER A 61 -6.94 4.71 12.64
C SER A 61 -6.40 4.40 14.04
N LEU A 62 -6.58 3.16 14.50
CA LEU A 62 -6.07 2.69 15.80
C LEU A 62 -4.55 2.89 15.89
N THR A 63 -3.83 2.40 14.88
CA THR A 63 -2.37 2.40 14.86
C THR A 63 -1.80 3.80 14.62
N TRP A 64 -2.27 4.51 13.58
CA TRP A 64 -1.57 5.70 13.09
C TRP A 64 -2.15 7.03 13.60
N GLN A 65 -3.43 7.06 13.98
CA GLN A 65 -4.05 8.28 14.52
C GLN A 65 -4.06 8.24 16.04
N LEU A 66 -4.57 7.14 16.60
CA LEU A 66 -4.75 6.99 18.05
C LEU A 66 -3.49 6.50 18.76
N HIS A 67 -2.54 5.91 18.02
CA HIS A 67 -1.29 5.34 18.55
C HIS A 67 -1.56 4.34 19.69
N SER A 68 -2.51 3.44 19.45
CA SER A 68 -2.92 2.42 20.40
C SER A 68 -3.06 1.05 19.70
N ALA A 69 -3.40 0.01 20.45
CA ALA A 69 -3.56 -1.35 19.97
C ALA A 69 -4.83 -2.01 20.55
N VAL A 70 -5.20 -3.15 19.99
CA VAL A 70 -6.28 -3.99 20.55
C VAL A 70 -5.88 -4.46 21.94
N GLY A 71 -6.81 -4.39 22.89
CA GLY A 71 -6.62 -4.65 24.33
C GLY A 71 -6.15 -3.43 25.15
N GLU A 72 -5.75 -2.33 24.52
CA GLU A 72 -5.35 -1.13 25.23
C GLU A 72 -6.52 -0.20 25.55
N THR A 73 -6.38 0.54 26.64
CA THR A 73 -7.34 1.58 27.03
C THR A 73 -6.95 2.95 26.46
N TYR A 74 -7.95 3.70 26.01
CA TYR A 74 -7.81 5.01 25.40
C TYR A 74 -8.73 6.02 26.08
N ASP A 75 -8.15 7.12 26.56
CA ASP A 75 -8.92 8.26 27.04
C ASP A 75 -9.39 9.11 25.85
N ALA A 76 -10.69 9.08 25.58
CA ALA A 76 -11.31 9.86 24.52
C ALA A 76 -11.57 11.32 24.87
N GLY A 77 -11.31 11.74 26.12
CA GLY A 77 -11.64 13.08 26.59
C GLY A 77 -13.15 13.29 26.77
N GLY A 78 -13.52 14.18 27.69
CA GLY A 78 -14.92 14.36 28.12
C GLY A 78 -15.20 13.74 29.49
N ASP A 79 -16.43 13.89 29.99
CA ASP A 79 -16.83 13.55 31.37
C ASP A 79 -17.05 12.04 31.59
N ARG A 80 -16.02 11.24 31.29
CA ARG A 80 -15.87 9.77 31.49
C ARG A 80 -16.22 8.88 30.29
N SER A 81 -15.32 8.79 29.33
CA SER A 81 -15.33 7.66 28.39
C SER A 81 -13.90 7.17 28.18
N LEU A 82 -13.38 6.49 29.21
CA LEU A 82 -12.26 5.58 29.02
C LEU A 82 -12.76 4.47 28.11
N LEU A 83 -12.09 4.22 27.00
CA LEU A 83 -12.45 3.21 26.02
C LEU A 83 -11.44 2.08 26.09
N ARG A 84 -11.85 0.84 25.84
CA ARG A 84 -10.95 -0.31 25.65
C ARG A 84 -11.14 -0.84 24.24
N PHE A 85 -10.09 -0.91 23.45
CA PHE A 85 -10.19 -1.36 22.06
C PHE A 85 -10.30 -2.89 21.98
N VAL A 86 -11.52 -3.42 21.89
CA VAL A 86 -11.79 -4.86 21.82
C VAL A 86 -11.64 -5.44 20.41
N GLY A 87 -11.49 -4.59 19.39
CA GLY A 87 -11.27 -5.05 18.02
C GLY A 87 -10.92 -3.95 17.04
N ALA A 88 -10.32 -4.34 15.92
CA ALA A 88 -9.90 -3.46 14.85
C ALA A 88 -10.47 -3.92 13.51
N LEU A 89 -11.18 -3.04 12.81
CA LEU A 89 -11.73 -3.32 11.47
C LEU A 89 -10.64 -3.25 10.40
N GLN A 90 -10.75 -4.09 9.39
CA GLN A 90 -9.85 -4.13 8.24
C GLN A 90 -10.48 -3.40 7.05
N GLY A 91 -9.95 -2.23 6.70
CA GLY A 91 -10.32 -1.52 5.46
C GLY A 91 -11.79 -1.11 5.42
N SER A 92 -12.25 -0.42 6.47
CA SER A 92 -13.68 -0.09 6.66
C SER A 92 -14.05 1.32 6.21
N ILE A 93 -15.36 1.60 6.17
CA ILE A 93 -15.91 2.95 5.99
C ILE A 93 -15.85 3.80 7.27
N PHE A 94 -15.40 3.23 8.39
CA PHE A 94 -15.36 3.86 9.70
C PHE A 94 -13.96 4.39 10.05
N GLN A 95 -13.15 4.74 9.04
CA GLN A 95 -11.85 5.37 9.29
C GLN A 95 -12.04 6.68 10.04
N SER A 96 -11.24 6.87 11.09
CA SER A 96 -11.27 7.99 12.04
C SER A 96 -12.51 8.04 12.96
N GLU A 97 -13.34 7.01 12.95
CA GLU A 97 -14.50 6.88 13.84
C GLU A 97 -14.22 5.82 14.91
N ILE A 98 -14.71 6.05 16.13
CA ILE A 98 -14.68 5.05 17.20
C ILE A 98 -16.10 4.53 17.43
N LEU A 99 -16.27 3.22 17.37
CA LEU A 99 -17.53 2.52 17.45
C LEU A 99 -17.69 1.95 18.85
N ILE A 100 -18.79 2.27 19.53
CA ILE A 100 -19.18 1.72 20.83
C ILE A 100 -20.61 1.21 20.77
N HIS A 101 -21.07 0.46 21.78
CA HIS A 101 -22.47 0.05 21.82
C HIS A 101 -23.42 1.25 21.83
N ALA A 102 -24.52 1.17 21.08
CA ALA A 102 -25.47 2.29 20.97
C ALA A 102 -26.12 2.67 22.30
N ASP A 103 -26.33 1.70 23.22
CA ASP A 103 -26.84 1.99 24.56
C ASP A 103 -25.82 2.76 25.40
N ALA A 104 -24.55 2.31 25.38
CA ALA A 104 -23.45 2.99 26.07
C ALA A 104 -23.28 4.44 25.57
N LEU A 105 -23.41 4.67 24.26
CA LEU A 105 -23.37 6.02 23.71
C LEU A 105 -24.50 6.91 24.24
N ARG A 106 -25.72 6.37 24.38
CA ARG A 106 -26.89 7.09 24.91
C ARG A 106 -26.75 7.39 26.40
N GLU A 107 -26.08 6.54 27.15
CA GLU A 107 -25.78 6.78 28.57
C GLU A 107 -24.74 7.88 28.76
N VAL A 108 -23.70 7.89 27.92
CA VAL A 108 -22.62 8.90 27.99
C VAL A 108 -23.06 10.25 27.43
N TYR A 109 -23.92 10.27 26.40
CA TYR A 109 -24.40 11.49 25.73
C TYR A 109 -25.94 11.54 25.64
N PRO A 110 -26.65 11.69 26.77
CA PRO A 110 -28.12 11.68 26.82
C PRO A 110 -28.78 12.86 26.09
N GLU A 111 -28.05 13.93 25.80
CA GLU A 111 -28.51 15.12 25.09
C GLU A 111 -28.76 14.88 23.59
N ILE A 112 -28.24 13.78 23.03
CA ILE A 112 -28.40 13.45 21.61
C ILE A 112 -29.79 12.84 21.39
N ALA A 113 -30.69 13.62 20.79
CA ALA A 113 -32.10 13.27 20.62
C ALA A 113 -32.38 12.12 19.63
N GLY A 114 -31.40 11.69 18.83
CA GLY A 114 -31.59 10.57 17.89
C GLY A 114 -30.39 10.26 17.01
N PRO A 115 -30.48 9.20 16.18
CA PRO A 115 -29.41 8.78 15.28
C PRO A 115 -29.14 9.82 14.19
N SER A 116 -27.87 10.15 14.00
CA SER A 116 -27.39 11.06 12.95
C SER A 116 -26.61 10.36 11.83
N TYR A 117 -26.39 9.05 11.96
CA TYR A 117 -25.66 8.22 11.00
C TYR A 117 -26.47 6.97 10.66
N PHE A 118 -26.61 6.70 9.36
CA PHE A 118 -27.42 5.60 8.86
C PHE A 118 -26.62 4.77 7.86
N LEU A 119 -26.68 3.45 8.03
CA LEU A 119 -26.24 2.49 7.02
C LEU A 119 -27.46 1.90 6.33
N ILE A 120 -27.52 2.07 5.01
CA ILE A 120 -28.63 1.59 4.20
C ILE A 120 -28.07 0.53 3.27
N ASP A 121 -28.62 -0.67 3.39
CA ASP A 121 -28.32 -1.76 2.47
C ASP A 121 -29.14 -1.56 1.19
N ALA A 122 -28.46 -1.59 0.04
CA ALA A 122 -29.05 -1.38 -1.26
C ALA A 122 -28.78 -2.62 -2.12
N PRO A 123 -29.76 -3.06 -2.95
CA PRO A 123 -29.52 -4.16 -3.88
C PRO A 123 -28.31 -3.90 -4.77
N GLU A 124 -27.54 -4.95 -5.04
CA GLU A 124 -26.45 -4.92 -6.01
C GLU A 124 -26.95 -4.31 -7.34
N ASP A 125 -26.12 -3.47 -7.97
CA ASP A 125 -26.40 -2.70 -9.20
C ASP A 125 -27.44 -1.58 -9.11
N ARG A 126 -28.06 -1.33 -7.95
CA ARG A 126 -29.01 -0.21 -7.75
C ARG A 126 -28.57 0.84 -6.73
N GLU A 127 -27.37 0.69 -6.20
CA GLU A 127 -26.78 1.57 -5.18
C GLU A 127 -26.90 3.06 -5.54
N GLU A 128 -26.54 3.42 -6.78
CA GLU A 128 -26.55 4.82 -7.24
C GLU A 128 -27.97 5.35 -7.42
N GLN A 129 -28.90 4.52 -7.91
CA GLN A 129 -30.31 4.89 -8.04
C GLN A 129 -30.96 5.11 -6.67
N VAL A 130 -30.66 4.23 -5.71
CA VAL A 130 -31.14 4.36 -4.32
C VAL A 130 -30.53 5.60 -3.66
N ALA A 131 -29.22 5.82 -3.82
CA ALA A 131 -28.55 6.99 -3.30
C ALA A 131 -29.18 8.29 -3.84
N GLU A 132 -29.43 8.35 -5.14
CA GLU A 132 -30.03 9.53 -5.77
C GLU A 132 -31.48 9.76 -5.33
N ALA A 133 -32.28 8.70 -5.21
CA ALA A 133 -33.63 8.78 -4.68
C ALA A 133 -33.65 9.32 -3.24
N LEU A 134 -32.71 8.87 -2.39
CA LEU A 134 -32.57 9.36 -1.02
C LEU A 134 -32.08 10.82 -0.98
N ARG A 135 -31.14 11.22 -1.85
CA ARG A 135 -30.72 12.63 -1.96
C ARG A 135 -31.87 13.53 -2.37
N ALA A 136 -32.66 13.12 -3.35
CA ALA A 136 -33.81 13.89 -3.82
C ALA A 136 -34.89 14.02 -2.74
N ALA A 137 -35.16 12.95 -1.99
CA ALA A 137 -36.22 12.94 -0.97
C ALA A 137 -35.80 13.61 0.35
N LEU A 138 -34.53 13.49 0.75
CA LEU A 138 -34.06 13.88 2.09
C LEU A 138 -33.03 15.02 2.08
N GLY A 139 -32.58 15.47 0.92
CA GLY A 139 -31.54 16.50 0.79
C GLY A 139 -31.93 17.83 1.41
N GLU A 140 -33.21 18.24 1.30
CA GLU A 140 -33.72 19.47 1.92
C GLU A 140 -33.72 19.41 3.46
N MET A 141 -33.75 18.21 4.03
CA MET A 141 -33.62 18.01 5.48
C MET A 141 -32.16 17.97 5.95
N GLY A 142 -31.21 18.22 5.06
CA GLY A 142 -29.77 18.25 5.36
C GLY A 142 -29.11 16.87 5.40
N VAL A 143 -29.80 15.81 4.95
CA VAL A 143 -29.23 14.46 4.91
C VAL A 143 -28.19 14.37 3.79
N GLN A 144 -26.97 13.97 4.14
CA GLN A 144 -25.93 13.68 3.17
C GLN A 144 -25.88 12.19 2.87
N VAL A 145 -26.12 11.84 1.62
CA VAL A 145 -26.09 10.45 1.15
C VAL A 145 -24.85 10.23 0.30
N ARG A 146 -24.00 9.31 0.74
CA ARG A 146 -22.76 8.92 0.05
C ARG A 146 -22.75 7.40 -0.10
N SER A 147 -22.31 6.91 -1.25
CA SER A 147 -22.20 5.47 -1.44
C SER A 147 -20.96 4.93 -0.71
N THR A 148 -21.03 3.68 -0.24
CA THR A 148 -19.90 2.98 0.37
C THR A 148 -18.67 3.01 -0.54
N ARG A 149 -18.88 2.83 -1.86
CA ARG A 149 -17.82 2.91 -2.88
C ARG A 149 -17.16 4.29 -2.92
N GLU A 150 -17.93 5.38 -2.86
CA GLU A 150 -17.40 6.75 -2.86
C GLU A 150 -16.61 7.05 -1.58
N VAL A 151 -17.10 6.60 -0.43
CA VAL A 151 -16.40 6.76 0.86
C VAL A 151 -15.07 6.01 0.82
N LEU A 152 -15.09 4.74 0.42
CA LEU A 152 -13.90 3.91 0.36
C LEU A 152 -12.91 4.38 -0.71
N SER A 153 -13.37 4.80 -1.89
CA SER A 153 -12.51 5.30 -2.96
C SER A 153 -11.78 6.58 -2.56
N ARG A 154 -12.41 7.46 -1.76
CA ARG A 154 -11.76 8.67 -1.25
C ARG A 154 -10.59 8.34 -0.32
N TYR A 155 -10.71 7.28 0.49
CA TYR A 155 -9.61 6.80 1.33
C TYR A 155 -8.49 6.15 0.48
N ILE A 156 -8.84 5.36 -0.54
CA ILE A 156 -7.86 4.67 -1.41
C ILE A 156 -7.14 5.64 -2.37
N THR A 157 -7.82 6.67 -2.88
CA THR A 157 -7.27 7.58 -3.90
C THR A 157 -6.07 8.40 -3.38
N VAL A 158 -6.09 8.79 -2.10
CA VAL A 158 -4.94 9.44 -1.45
C VAL A 158 -3.74 8.50 -1.43
N GLN A 159 -3.95 7.23 -1.12
CA GLN A 159 -2.90 6.21 -1.06
C GLN A 159 -2.29 5.93 -2.45
N ASN A 160 -3.12 5.86 -3.50
CA ASN A 160 -2.65 5.64 -4.88
C ASN A 160 -1.79 6.79 -5.43
N THR A 161 -2.06 8.03 -5.03
CA THR A 161 -1.26 9.18 -5.48
C THR A 161 0.16 9.11 -4.91
N TYR A 162 0.30 8.75 -3.64
CA TYR A 162 1.59 8.51 -2.98
C TYR A 162 2.35 7.36 -3.66
N LEU A 163 1.69 6.22 -3.89
CA LEU A 163 2.29 5.06 -4.57
C LEU A 163 2.76 5.40 -6.00
N THR A 164 2.01 6.23 -6.73
CA THR A 164 2.41 6.69 -8.07
C THR A 164 3.72 7.50 -8.01
N MET A 165 3.93 8.30 -6.97
CA MET A 165 5.18 9.03 -6.77
C MET A 165 6.36 8.10 -6.51
N PHE A 166 6.21 7.06 -5.67
CA PHE A 166 7.27 6.05 -5.48
C PHE A 166 7.54 5.26 -6.74
N LEU A 167 6.49 4.91 -7.50
CA LEU A 167 6.65 4.23 -8.77
C LEU A 167 7.40 5.12 -9.78
N ALA A 168 7.11 6.42 -9.81
CA ALA A 168 7.85 7.37 -10.63
C ALA A 168 9.32 7.48 -10.21
N LEU A 169 9.61 7.56 -8.91
CA LEU A 169 10.98 7.56 -8.38
C LEU A 169 11.72 6.25 -8.69
N GLY A 170 11.04 5.11 -8.54
CA GLY A 170 11.57 3.80 -8.91
C GLY A 170 11.85 3.68 -10.41
N GLY A 171 10.95 4.18 -11.25
CA GLY A 171 11.12 4.26 -12.70
C GLY A 171 12.30 5.16 -13.11
N LEU A 172 12.50 6.27 -12.41
CA LEU A 172 13.64 7.17 -12.62
C LEU A 172 14.95 6.49 -12.19
N GLY A 173 14.94 5.76 -11.07
CA GLY A 173 16.06 4.92 -10.64
C GLY A 173 16.40 3.84 -11.67
N LEU A 174 15.40 3.17 -12.24
CA LEU A 174 15.58 2.21 -13.33
C LEU A 174 16.20 2.87 -14.56
N LEU A 175 15.71 4.05 -14.96
CA LEU A 175 16.25 4.80 -16.08
C LEU A 175 17.73 5.14 -15.84
N LEU A 176 18.07 5.71 -14.68
CA LEU A 176 19.47 5.99 -14.33
C LEU A 176 20.33 4.72 -14.31
N GLY A 177 19.80 3.61 -13.79
CA GLY A 177 20.46 2.30 -13.80
C GLY A 177 20.76 1.80 -15.21
N THR A 178 19.80 1.91 -16.14
CA THR A 178 19.99 1.52 -17.55
C THR A 178 21.04 2.39 -18.26
N ILE A 179 21.06 3.71 -18.03
CA ILE A 179 22.09 4.61 -18.56
C ILE A 179 23.47 4.23 -17.99
N GLY A 180 23.56 3.99 -16.69
CA GLY A 180 24.78 3.55 -16.02
C GLY A 180 25.32 2.25 -16.61
N LEU A 181 24.44 1.27 -16.84
CA LEU A 181 24.80 0.00 -17.49
C LEU A 181 25.37 0.22 -18.89
N VAL A 182 24.72 1.05 -19.72
CA VAL A 182 25.23 1.40 -21.06
C VAL A 182 26.59 2.08 -20.98
N ALA A 183 26.79 3.00 -20.03
CA ALA A 183 28.08 3.66 -19.82
C ALA A 183 29.19 2.68 -19.45
N VAL A 184 28.90 1.71 -18.56
CA VAL A 184 29.84 0.63 -18.20
C VAL A 184 30.17 -0.24 -19.40
N ILE A 185 29.17 -0.62 -20.21
CA ILE A 185 29.37 -1.41 -21.45
C ILE A 185 30.28 -0.66 -22.42
N LEU A 186 30.00 0.62 -22.67
CA LEU A 186 30.80 1.44 -23.56
C LEU A 186 32.23 1.56 -23.04
N ARG A 187 32.42 1.83 -21.75
CA ARG A 187 33.75 1.92 -21.14
C ARG A 187 34.53 0.61 -21.26
N SER A 188 33.92 -0.52 -20.91
CA SER A 188 34.53 -1.85 -21.07
C SER A 188 34.93 -2.11 -22.52
N ALA A 189 34.06 -1.72 -23.46
CA ALA A 189 34.32 -1.83 -24.88
C ALA A 189 35.50 -0.97 -25.35
N PHE A 190 35.69 0.24 -24.81
CA PHE A 190 36.83 1.12 -25.10
C PHE A 190 38.14 0.53 -24.57
N GLU A 191 38.13 0.01 -23.34
CA GLU A 191 39.32 -0.57 -22.69
C GLU A 191 39.77 -1.87 -23.39
N ARG A 192 38.84 -2.65 -23.96
CA ARG A 192 39.10 -3.96 -24.59
C ARG A 192 39.13 -3.93 -26.13
N ARG A 193 39.26 -2.74 -26.74
CA ARG A 193 39.26 -2.60 -28.21
C ARG A 193 40.32 -3.44 -28.92
N GLY A 194 41.53 -3.48 -28.37
CA GLY A 194 42.64 -4.26 -28.94
C GLY A 194 42.34 -5.77 -28.98
N GLU A 195 41.72 -6.30 -27.92
CA GLU A 195 41.29 -7.70 -27.85
C GLU A 195 40.21 -8.01 -28.91
N PHE A 196 39.24 -7.11 -29.06
CA PHE A 196 38.16 -7.25 -30.04
C PHE A 196 38.69 -7.23 -31.47
N ALA A 197 39.66 -6.37 -31.75
CA ALA A 197 40.30 -6.29 -33.06
C ALA A 197 41.13 -7.56 -33.37
N LEU A 198 41.85 -8.10 -32.37
CA LEU A 198 42.58 -9.36 -32.50
C LEU A 198 41.63 -10.53 -32.79
N MET A 199 40.51 -10.63 -32.06
CA MET A 199 39.51 -11.68 -32.28
C MET A 199 38.90 -11.61 -33.69
N LEU A 200 38.60 -10.41 -34.19
CA LEU A 200 38.13 -10.24 -35.57
C LEU A 200 39.20 -10.66 -36.59
N ALA A 201 40.48 -10.35 -36.34
CA ALA A 201 41.59 -10.71 -37.23
C ALA A 201 41.85 -12.23 -37.25
N THR A 202 41.59 -12.95 -36.15
CA THR A 202 41.72 -14.42 -36.07
C THR A 202 40.49 -15.17 -36.59
N GLY A 203 39.45 -14.45 -37.05
CA GLY A 203 38.30 -15.03 -37.75
C GLY A 203 36.99 -15.07 -36.95
N PHE A 204 36.89 -14.41 -35.79
CA PHE A 204 35.58 -14.25 -35.13
C PHE A 204 34.65 -13.36 -35.96
N THR A 205 33.37 -13.72 -36.00
CA THR A 205 32.33 -12.87 -36.60
C THR A 205 31.93 -11.75 -35.64
N ARG A 206 31.46 -10.63 -36.19
CA ARG A 206 30.88 -9.51 -35.42
C ARG A 206 29.70 -9.95 -34.54
N GLU A 207 28.97 -10.97 -34.99
CA GLU A 207 27.83 -11.54 -34.27
C GLU A 207 28.27 -12.32 -33.02
N ASN A 208 29.29 -13.18 -33.14
CA ASN A 208 29.88 -13.89 -32.01
C ASN A 208 30.45 -12.92 -30.96
N LEU A 209 31.08 -11.84 -31.43
CA LEU A 209 31.62 -10.80 -30.55
C LEU A 209 30.50 -10.04 -29.81
N THR A 210 29.41 -9.70 -30.51
CA THR A 210 28.23 -9.06 -29.89
C THR A 210 27.61 -9.98 -28.84
N TRP A 211 27.55 -11.28 -29.12
CA TRP A 211 26.97 -12.27 -28.23
C TRP A 211 27.82 -12.50 -26.96
N LEU A 212 29.15 -12.53 -27.11
CA LEU A 212 30.08 -12.56 -25.98
C LEU A 212 29.85 -11.37 -25.04
N VAL A 213 29.85 -10.15 -25.57
CA VAL A 213 29.63 -8.92 -24.78
C VAL A 213 28.25 -8.93 -24.12
N LEU A 214 27.22 -9.42 -24.82
CA LEU A 214 25.88 -9.49 -24.27
C LEU A 214 25.81 -10.48 -23.09
N VAL A 215 26.38 -11.68 -23.21
CA VAL A 215 26.38 -12.69 -22.12
C VAL A 215 27.12 -12.16 -20.88
N GLU A 216 28.27 -11.50 -21.07
CA GLU A 216 29.04 -10.91 -19.98
C GLU A 216 28.22 -9.85 -19.21
N ASN A 217 27.56 -8.96 -19.94
CA ASN A 217 26.74 -7.90 -19.34
C ASN A 217 25.39 -8.38 -18.83
N ALA A 218 24.83 -9.45 -19.41
CA ALA A 218 23.64 -10.11 -18.89
C ALA A 218 23.92 -10.72 -17.50
N GLY A 219 25.13 -11.26 -17.29
CA GLY A 219 25.57 -11.71 -15.96
C GLY A 219 25.55 -10.58 -14.92
N LEU A 220 26.07 -9.40 -15.26
CA LEU A 220 26.04 -8.22 -14.40
C LEU A 220 24.61 -7.75 -14.11
N LEU A 221 23.74 -7.73 -15.12
CA LEU A 221 22.32 -7.38 -14.97
C LEU A 221 21.61 -8.33 -14.00
N ILE A 222 21.79 -9.65 -14.16
CA ILE A 222 21.17 -10.67 -13.31
C ILE A 222 21.71 -10.56 -11.88
N ALA A 223 23.03 -10.43 -11.71
CA ALA A 223 23.64 -10.29 -10.39
C ALA A 223 23.13 -9.04 -9.65
N GLY A 224 23.06 -7.90 -10.36
CA GLY A 224 22.48 -6.67 -9.83
C GLY A 224 21.01 -6.80 -9.46
N MET A 225 20.23 -7.50 -10.28
CA MET A 225 18.81 -7.77 -10.01
C MET A 225 18.62 -8.65 -8.78
N VAL A 226 19.41 -9.72 -8.63
CA VAL A 226 19.36 -10.60 -7.45
C VAL A 226 19.73 -9.81 -6.20
N ALA A 227 20.84 -9.06 -6.23
CA ALA A 227 21.28 -8.25 -5.10
C ALA A 227 20.24 -7.18 -4.72
N GLY A 228 19.67 -6.48 -5.71
CA GLY A 228 18.61 -5.49 -5.49
C GLY A 228 17.34 -6.11 -4.92
N THR A 229 16.91 -7.25 -5.46
CA THR A 229 15.72 -7.97 -4.98
C THR A 229 15.91 -8.45 -3.55
N LEU A 230 17.07 -9.02 -3.21
CA LEU A 230 17.38 -9.44 -1.84
C LEU A 230 17.37 -8.26 -0.86
N THR A 231 18.00 -7.13 -1.24
CA THR A 231 18.02 -5.93 -0.40
C THR A 231 16.60 -5.38 -0.18
N ALA A 232 15.76 -5.37 -1.22
CA ALA A 232 14.36 -4.96 -1.12
C ALA A 232 13.55 -5.89 -0.23
N LEU A 233 13.73 -7.21 -0.35
CA LEU A 233 13.05 -8.19 0.51
C LEU A 233 13.44 -8.03 1.98
N ILE A 234 14.72 -7.77 2.26
CA ILE A 234 15.19 -7.51 3.63
C ILE A 234 14.55 -6.23 4.19
N ALA A 235 14.46 -5.17 3.38
CA ALA A 235 13.86 -3.90 3.81
C ALA A 235 12.35 -4.02 4.10
N VAL A 236 11.63 -4.87 3.35
CA VAL A 236 10.18 -5.05 3.49
C VAL A 236 9.82 -6.24 4.41
N ALA A 237 10.81 -7.02 4.86
CA ALA A 237 10.62 -8.17 5.74
C ALA A 237 9.71 -7.94 6.97
N PRO A 238 9.84 -6.86 7.76
CA PRO A 238 8.95 -6.64 8.90
C PRO A 238 7.49 -6.41 8.49
N HIS A 239 7.25 -5.83 7.31
CA HIS A 239 5.90 -5.68 6.77
C HIS A 239 5.34 -7.02 6.29
N LEU A 240 6.15 -7.83 5.60
CA LEU A 240 5.76 -9.18 5.15
C LEU A 240 5.42 -10.12 6.32
N ALA A 241 6.02 -9.89 7.49
CA ALA A 241 5.74 -10.67 8.70
C ALA A 241 4.43 -10.26 9.40
N SER A 242 3.80 -9.16 9.00
CA SER A 242 2.51 -8.73 9.56
C SER A 242 1.33 -9.42 8.85
N GLU A 243 0.26 -9.72 9.59
CA GLU A 243 -0.97 -10.34 9.05
C GLU A 243 -1.70 -9.49 7.99
N GLN A 244 -1.27 -8.23 7.82
CA GLN A 244 -1.86 -7.27 6.88
C GLN A 244 -1.17 -7.27 5.50
N ALA A 245 -0.15 -8.11 5.29
CA ALA A 245 0.63 -8.14 4.06
C ALA A 245 -0.14 -8.77 2.89
N ASN A 246 -0.79 -7.95 2.06
CA ASN A 246 -1.36 -8.37 0.77
C ASN A 246 -0.40 -8.02 -0.37
N VAL A 247 0.62 -8.86 -0.58
CA VAL A 247 1.59 -8.66 -1.68
C VAL A 247 1.10 -9.33 -2.95
N ASN A 248 0.94 -8.53 -4.00
CA ASN A 248 0.64 -9.04 -5.33
C ASN A 248 1.94 -9.53 -6.02
N TRP A 249 2.25 -10.81 -5.82
CA TRP A 249 3.42 -11.46 -6.40
C TRP A 249 3.42 -11.47 -7.94
N SER A 250 2.25 -11.45 -8.60
CA SER A 250 2.18 -11.45 -10.06
C SER A 250 2.62 -10.11 -10.63
N SER A 251 2.17 -8.99 -10.04
CA SER A 251 2.63 -7.65 -10.40
C SER A 251 4.15 -7.49 -10.22
N LEU A 252 4.70 -7.99 -9.11
CA LEU A 252 6.13 -7.97 -8.86
C LEU A 252 6.92 -8.75 -9.93
N ALA A 253 6.45 -9.96 -10.27
CA ALA A 253 7.07 -10.80 -11.30
C ALA A 253 7.04 -10.11 -12.68
N VAL A 254 5.94 -9.46 -13.04
CA VAL A 254 5.81 -8.70 -14.28
C VAL A 254 6.80 -7.54 -14.33
N VAL A 255 6.94 -6.78 -13.24
CA VAL A 255 7.88 -5.64 -13.18
C VAL A 255 9.33 -6.13 -13.28
N LEU A 256 9.72 -7.17 -12.53
CA LEU A 256 11.06 -7.74 -12.62
C LEU A 256 11.36 -8.28 -14.02
N ALA A 257 10.42 -8.99 -14.64
CA ALA A 257 10.55 -9.47 -16.02
C ALA A 257 10.72 -8.31 -17.01
N ALA A 258 9.93 -7.24 -16.86
CA ALA A 258 10.07 -6.05 -17.69
C ALA A 258 11.46 -5.40 -17.55
N VAL A 259 12.00 -5.33 -16.32
CA VAL A 259 13.36 -4.83 -16.06
C VAL A 259 14.42 -5.69 -16.76
N VAL A 260 14.30 -7.03 -16.69
CA VAL A 260 15.20 -7.93 -17.42
C VAL A 260 15.15 -7.66 -18.92
N VAL A 261 13.95 -7.60 -19.50
CA VAL A 261 13.74 -7.40 -20.94
C VAL A 261 14.33 -6.06 -21.39
N VAL A 262 14.04 -4.97 -20.69
CA VAL A 262 14.56 -3.63 -21.00
C VAL A 262 16.08 -3.59 -20.83
N GLY A 263 16.61 -4.17 -19.76
CA GLY A 263 18.05 -4.25 -19.51
C GLY A 263 18.79 -5.04 -20.59
N LEU A 264 18.29 -6.20 -20.99
CA LEU A 264 18.87 -7.01 -22.07
C LEU A 264 18.79 -6.29 -23.42
N ALA A 265 17.68 -5.59 -23.71
CA ALA A 265 17.55 -4.78 -24.92
C ALA A 265 18.58 -3.64 -24.95
N ALA A 266 18.80 -2.95 -23.83
CA ALA A 266 19.83 -1.94 -23.69
C ALA A 266 21.24 -2.52 -23.85
N CYS A 267 21.53 -3.67 -23.24
CA CYS A 267 22.79 -4.39 -23.43
C CYS A 267 23.02 -4.76 -24.90
N ALA A 268 22.01 -5.28 -25.58
CA ALA A 268 22.10 -5.63 -26.99
C ALA A 268 22.32 -4.40 -27.89
N ALA A 269 21.68 -3.27 -27.56
CA ALA A 269 21.91 -2.02 -28.26
C ALA A 269 23.34 -1.50 -28.06
N GLY A 270 23.84 -1.48 -26.81
CA GLY A 270 25.20 -1.09 -26.47
C GLY A 270 26.25 -1.99 -27.13
N ALA A 271 26.08 -3.31 -27.05
CA ALA A 271 26.98 -4.28 -27.69
C ALA A 271 27.04 -4.11 -29.21
N ARG A 272 25.88 -3.90 -29.87
CA ARG A 272 25.84 -3.62 -31.31
C ARG A 272 26.50 -2.30 -31.67
N ALA A 273 26.32 -1.26 -30.85
CA ALA A 273 26.96 0.04 -31.07
C ALA A 273 28.49 -0.07 -30.99
N THR A 274 29.00 -0.81 -30.01
CA THR A 274 30.44 -1.11 -29.87
C THR A 274 31.01 -1.79 -31.10
N VAL A 275 30.35 -2.85 -31.59
CA VAL A 275 30.87 -3.66 -32.70
C VAL A 275 30.73 -2.96 -34.06
N ARG A 276 29.77 -2.04 -34.20
CA ARG A 276 29.61 -1.20 -35.41
C ARG A 276 30.54 0.01 -35.44
N GLY A 277 31.07 0.46 -34.31
CA GLY A 277 32.10 1.49 -34.29
C GLY A 277 33.32 1.06 -35.12
N ASN A 278 34.01 2.02 -35.75
CA ASN A 278 35.20 1.78 -36.58
C ASN A 278 36.38 1.23 -35.75
N LEU A 279 36.30 -0.04 -35.35
CA LEU A 279 37.36 -0.80 -34.68
C LEU A 279 38.62 -0.91 -35.56
N ILE A 280 38.47 -0.83 -36.89
CA ILE A 280 39.58 -0.90 -37.85
C ILE A 280 40.34 0.44 -37.92
N GLU A 281 39.68 1.57 -37.69
CA GLU A 281 40.33 2.88 -37.72
C GLU A 281 41.18 3.12 -36.47
N ALA A 282 40.79 2.52 -35.34
CA ALA A 282 41.56 2.54 -34.09
C ALA A 282 42.94 1.84 -34.22
N LEU A 283 43.03 0.75 -34.99
CA LEU A 283 44.28 0.06 -35.31
C LEU A 283 45.24 0.88 -36.20
N ARG A 284 44.75 1.95 -36.83
CA ARG A 284 45.55 2.82 -37.70
C ARG A 284 46.13 4.02 -36.95
N THR A 285 45.75 4.20 -35.69
CA THR A 285 46.15 5.31 -34.80
C THR A 285 47.13 4.89 -33.68
N GLU A 286 47.54 3.63 -33.64
CA GLU A 286 48.76 3.15 -32.95
C GLU A 286 49.82 2.80 -33.99
#